data_AF-A0A268QU90-F1
#
_entry.id   AF-A0A268QU90-F1
#
_cell.length_a   1.000
_cell.length_b   1.000
_cell.length_c   1.000
_cell.angle_alpha   90.00
_cell.angle_beta   90.00
_cell.angle_gamma   90.00
#
_symmetry.space_group_name_H-M   'P 1'
#
loop_
_entity.id
_entity.type
_entity.pdbx_description
1 polymer ?
#
loop_
_entity_poly.entity_id
_entity_poly.type
_entity_poly.pdbx_seq_one_letter_code
_entity_poly.pdbx_strand_id
1 'polypeptide(L)' 'EEHVKEYNIDVMNLQRAKRLEKNDLIEIELENGAVLKSKTVILSTGARWRNVGVPGEAEFKNKGVAYCP' A
#
# COMPACT_ATOMS: atom_id res chain seq x y z
N GLU A 1 -15.62 -0.42 2.53
CA GLU A 1 -15.06 -0.45 3.90
C GLU A 1 -16.07 -0.83 4.97
N GLU A 2 -17.38 -0.87 4.70
CA GLU A 2 -18.40 -1.14 5.74
C GLU A 2 -18.17 -2.46 6.49
N HIS A 3 -17.84 -3.54 5.78
CA HIS A 3 -17.54 -4.83 6.39
C HIS A 3 -16.34 -4.81 7.36
N VAL A 4 -15.33 -3.94 7.13
CA VAL A 4 -14.17 -3.84 8.04
C VAL A 4 -14.55 -3.11 9.33
N LYS A 5 -15.48 -2.14 9.25
CA LYS A 5 -15.95 -1.34 10.39
C LYS A 5 -16.81 -2.13 11.37
N GLU A 6 -17.35 -3.28 10.95
CA GLU A 6 -18.10 -4.19 11.83
C GLU A 6 -17.20 -4.83 12.90
N TYR A 7 -15.88 -4.83 12.68
CA TYR A 7 -14.90 -5.40 13.60
C TYR A 7 -14.10 -4.30 14.29
N ASN A 8 -13.58 -4.62 15.48
CA ASN A 8 -12.68 -3.74 16.22
C ASN A 8 -11.27 -3.73 15.60
N ILE A 9 -11.17 -3.10 14.43
CA ILE A 9 -9.94 -2.95 13.66
C ILE A 9 -9.55 -1.47 13.69
N ASP A 10 -8.32 -1.18 14.13
CA ASP A 10 -7.76 0.15 14.03
C ASP A 10 -7.32 0.42 12.58
N VAL A 11 -8.00 1.35 11.91
CA VAL A 11 -7.75 1.69 10.50
C VAL A 11 -6.97 2.99 10.43
N MET A 12 -5.68 2.88 10.11
CA MET A 12 -4.77 4.02 9.94
C MET A 12 -4.64 4.41 8.47
N ASN A 13 -5.47 5.33 8.00
CA ASN A 13 -5.40 5.86 6.63
C ASN A 13 -4.27 6.88 6.43
N LEU A 14 -3.91 7.11 5.16
CA LEU A 14 -2.90 8.09 4.74
C LEU A 14 -1.50 7.86 5.34
N GLN A 15 -1.19 6.63 5.77
CA GLN A 15 0.13 6.26 6.24
C GLN A 15 0.90 5.53 5.14
N ARG A 16 2.19 5.82 5.01
CA ARG A 16 3.10 5.10 4.12
C ARG A 16 4.21 4.44 4.93
N ALA A 17 4.31 3.12 4.82
CA ALA A 17 5.41 2.36 5.40
C ALA A 17 6.70 2.65 4.60
N LYS A 18 7.76 3.00 5.33
CA LYS A 18 9.08 3.37 4.80
C LYS A 18 10.10 2.25 4.99
N ARG A 19 10.10 1.61 6.16
CA ARG A 19 11.06 0.54 6.51
C ARG A 19 10.36 -0.55 7.32
N LEU A 20 10.75 -1.80 7.05
CA LEU A 20 10.35 -2.97 7.84
C LEU A 20 11.62 -3.61 8.39
N GLU A 21 11.64 -3.88 9.70
CA GLU A 21 12.76 -4.51 10.38
C GLU A 21 12.27 -5.55 11.38
N LYS A 22 12.97 -6.68 11.48
CA LYS A 22 12.64 -7.76 12.41
C LYS A 22 13.66 -7.79 13.54
N ASN A 23 13.27 -7.26 14.69
CA ASN A 23 14.00 -7.35 15.96
C ASN A 23 13.31 -8.39 16.87
N ASP A 24 13.07 -8.05 18.14
CA ASP A 24 12.25 -8.87 19.06
C ASP A 24 10.76 -8.86 18.66
N LEU A 25 10.26 -7.68 18.28
CA LEU A 25 9.02 -7.49 17.53
C LEU A 25 9.35 -7.00 16.11
N ILE A 26 8.39 -7.14 15.19
CA ILE A 26 8.48 -6.54 13.86
C ILE A 26 8.17 -5.05 13.98
N GLU A 27 9.07 -4.22 13.48
CA GLU A 27 8.98 -2.77 13.53
C GLU A 27 8.73 -2.23 12.12
N ILE A 28 7.74 -1.34 12.00
CA ILE A 28 7.39 -0.63 10.78
C ILE A 28 7.57 0.87 11.01
N GLU A 29 8.56 1.46 10.33
CA GLU A 29 8.75 2.92 10.30
C GLU A 29 7.81 3.51 9.25
N LEU A 30 7.04 4.52 9.63
CA LEU A 30 6.18 5.29 8.73
C LEU A 30 6.92 6.54 8.23
N GLU A 31 6.51 7.09 7.08
CA GLU A 31 7.13 8.30 6.52
C GLU A 31 7.03 9.53 7.46
N ASN A 32 6.05 9.56 8.35
CA ASN A 32 5.92 10.62 9.37
C ASN A 32 6.83 10.42 10.60
N GLY A 33 7.68 9.39 10.62
CA GLY A 33 8.62 9.09 11.70
C GLY A 33 8.04 8.25 12.85
N ALA A 34 6.75 7.90 12.82
CA ALA A 34 6.17 6.98 13.80
C ALA A 34 6.66 5.54 13.57
N VAL A 35 6.77 4.76 14.65
CA VAL A 35 7.18 3.35 14.60
C VAL A 35 6.09 2.49 15.21
N LEU A 36 5.53 1.58 14.41
CA LEU A 36 4.57 0.57 14.87
C LEU A 36 5.32 -0.73 15.17
N LYS A 37 4.92 -1.41 16.24
CA LYS A 37 5.47 -2.72 16.63
C LYS A 37 4.40 -3.79 16.62
N SER A 38 4.69 -4.93 16.04
CA SER A 38 3.77 -6.08 16.00
C SER A 38 4.51 -7.41 16.12
N LYS A 39 3.82 -8.44 16.61
CA LYS A 39 4.33 -9.82 16.60
C LYS A 39 4.36 -10.39 15.17
N THR A 40 3.39 -10.02 14.35
CA THR A 40 3.20 -10.53 12.99
C THR A 40 2.80 -9.40 12.04
N VAL A 41 3.28 -9.46 10.80
CA VAL A 41 2.94 -8.50 9.74
C VAL A 41 2.49 -9.25 8.51
N ILE A 42 1.40 -8.78 7.89
CA ILE A 42 0.91 -9.23 6.59
C ILE A 42 1.17 -8.10 5.59
N LEU A 43 1.90 -8.40 4.52
CA LEU A 43 2.20 -7.44 3.46
C LEU A 43 1.19 -7.58 2.33
N SER A 44 0.43 -6.51 2.08
CA SER A 44 -0.60 -6.44 1.04
C SER A 44 -0.53 -5.11 0.27
N THR A 45 0.69 -4.59 0.05
CA THR A 45 0.95 -3.27 -0.57
C THR A 45 0.63 -3.17 -2.07
N GLY A 46 0.17 -4.27 -2.68
CA GLY A 46 -0.15 -4.34 -4.10
C GLY A 46 1.07 -4.20 -5.02
N ALA A 47 0.82 -3.82 -6.28
CA ALA A 47 1.84 -3.63 -7.29
C ALA A 47 1.50 -2.41 -8.16
N ARG A 48 2.47 -1.95 -8.95
CA ARG A 48 2.26 -0.90 -9.96
C ARG A 48 2.65 -1.43 -11.34
N TRP A 49 1.77 -1.23 -12.33
CA TRP A 49 2.06 -1.55 -13.72
C TRP A 49 3.18 -0.68 -14.24
N ARG A 50 4.10 -1.31 -14.98
CA ARG A 50 5.13 -0.57 -15.73
C ARG A 50 4.46 0.06 -16.94
N ASN A 51 4.49 1.38 -17.00
CA ASN A 51 4.04 2.14 -18.17
C ASN A 51 5.14 2.18 -19.23
N VAL A 52 4.75 2.26 -20.50
CA VAL A 52 5.65 2.38 -21.65
C VAL A 52 6.22 3.79 -21.77
N GLY A 53 5.51 4.80 -21.28
CA GLY A 53 5.94 6.20 -21.25
C GLY A 53 5.75 6.94 -22.57
N VAL A 54 4.78 6.55 -23.39
CA VAL A 54 4.55 7.15 -24.72
C VAL A 54 3.45 8.22 -24.68
N PRO A 55 3.53 9.26 -25.54
CA PRO A 55 2.47 10.25 -25.66
C PRO A 55 1.12 9.59 -25.91
N GLY A 56 0.08 10.05 -25.22
CA GLY A 56 -1.26 9.48 -25.29
C GLY A 56 -1.52 8.28 -24.35
N GLU A 57 -0.50 7.61 -23.81
CA GLU A 57 -0.70 6.44 -22.93
C GLU A 57 -1.54 6.78 -21.70
N ALA A 58 -1.22 7.89 -21.03
CA ALA A 58 -1.96 8.36 -19.86
C ALA A 58 -3.35 8.91 -20.23
N GLU A 59 -3.47 9.59 -21.38
CA GLU A 59 -4.70 10.23 -21.85
C GLU A 59 -5.77 9.21 -22.27
N PHE A 60 -5.32 8.10 -22.87
CA PHE A 60 -6.17 6.99 -23.33
C PHE A 60 -6.24 5.84 -22.35
N LYS A 61 -5.66 5.98 -21.15
CA LYS A 61 -5.83 5.01 -20.05
C LYS A 61 -7.33 4.87 -19.74
N ASN A 62 -7.82 3.64 -19.72
CA ASN A 62 -9.25 3.28 -19.58
C ASN A 62 -10.15 3.74 -20.76
N LYS A 63 -9.57 4.22 -21.87
CA LYS A 63 -10.28 4.57 -23.12
C LYS A 63 -9.74 3.80 -24.34
N GLY A 64 -9.07 2.67 -24.09
CA GLY A 64 -8.42 1.85 -25.12
C GLY A 64 -7.06 1.32 -24.67
N VAL A 65 -6.34 2.07 -23.82
CA VAL A 65 -5.14 1.58 -23.12
C VAL A 65 -5.56 0.95 -21.79
N ALA A 66 -5.26 -0.33 -21.63
CA ALA A 66 -5.60 -1.11 -20.44
C ALA A 66 -4.38 -1.89 -19.95
N TYR A 67 -4.26 -2.01 -18.62
CA TYR A 67 -3.29 -2.87 -17.96
C TYR A 67 -4.09 -3.84 -17.12
N CYS A 68 -4.33 -5.03 -17.65
CA CYS A 68 -4.96 -6.10 -16.89
C CYS A 68 -3.88 -7.04 -16.37
N PRO A 69 -3.88 -7.38 -15.08
CA PRO A 69 -3.23 -8.60 -14.59
C PRO A 69 -3.85 -9.85 -15.19
#